data_AF-A0A813DB61-F1
#
_entry.id   AF-A0A813DB61-F1
#
_cell.length_a   1.000
_cell.length_b   1.000
_cell.length_c   1.000
_cell.angle_alpha   90.00
_cell.angle_beta   90.00
_cell.angle_gamma   90.00
#
_symmetry.space_group_name_H-M   'P 1'
#
loop_
_entity.id
_entity.type
_entity.pdbx_description
1 polymer ?
#
loop_
_entity_poly.entity_id
_entity_poly.type
_entity_poly.pdbx_seq_one_letter_code
_entity_poly.pdbx_strand_id
1 'polypeptide(L)'
;MASQDLMTEGDNNLMTPSVGSLGHPEFCRRPCIFFAAGSCNNYISCGYCHCEHEKRVTHLDRRNRELLHSMAAPDRLELLLPLLEQRLESKGLREVAGELLQTLQEALQELRATSEQDRPEDSKEPAPKSQSSRVKSGVRKLPCISILGWAVRASPVYLSGLPGDSADDEDGLGGDQALKSPFSRATDQRVTDALNQLRAGMSTAILTDDVLRIMI
;
A
#
# COMPACT_ATOMS: atom_id res chain seq x y z
N MET A 1 -51.21 14.62 -35.04
CA MET A 1 -50.91 13.76 -33.88
C MET A 1 -49.70 12.91 -34.23
N ALA A 2 -48.51 13.37 -33.88
CA ALA A 2 -47.27 12.60 -33.96
C ALA A 2 -46.26 13.30 -33.03
N SER A 3 -46.41 13.10 -31.73
CA SER A 3 -45.42 13.49 -30.74
C SER A 3 -44.32 12.43 -30.78
N GLN A 4 -43.18 12.78 -31.36
CA GLN A 4 -41.97 11.96 -31.33
C GLN A 4 -41.28 12.20 -30.00
N ASP A 5 -41.33 11.20 -29.13
CA ASP A 5 -40.54 11.12 -27.91
C ASP A 5 -39.05 11.06 -28.27
N LEU A 6 -38.34 12.17 -28.07
CA LEU A 6 -36.88 12.19 -28.03
C LEU A 6 -36.44 11.36 -26.80
N MET A 7 -36.20 10.08 -27.02
CA MET A 7 -35.38 9.29 -26.10
C MET A 7 -33.94 9.78 -26.26
N THR A 8 -33.50 10.64 -25.35
CA THR A 8 -32.10 10.99 -25.18
C THR A 8 -31.29 9.72 -24.97
N GLU A 9 -30.47 9.38 -25.96
CA GLU A 9 -29.35 8.43 -25.88
C GLU A 9 -28.26 8.97 -24.95
N GLY A 10 -28.67 9.35 -23.73
CA GLY A 10 -27.84 9.93 -22.70
C GLY A 10 -27.02 8.85 -22.01
N ASP A 11 -25.71 9.09 -21.98
CA ASP A 11 -24.78 8.59 -20.98
C ASP A 11 -24.32 7.13 -21.09
N ASN A 12 -23.83 6.73 -22.27
CA ASN A 12 -22.86 5.61 -22.35
C ASN A 12 -21.41 6.05 -22.03
N ASN A 13 -21.20 7.24 -21.45
CA ASN A 13 -19.88 7.69 -20.94
C ASN A 13 -19.53 7.04 -19.58
N LEU A 14 -20.13 5.88 -19.28
CA LEU A 14 -20.38 5.35 -17.94
C LEU A 14 -19.37 4.30 -17.46
N MET A 15 -18.19 4.16 -18.11
CA MET A 15 -17.31 3.05 -17.74
C MET A 15 -15.81 3.24 -18.01
N THR A 16 -15.31 4.47 -18.19
CA THR A 16 -13.85 4.63 -18.23
C THR A 16 -13.29 4.74 -16.81
N PRO A 17 -12.44 3.78 -16.37
CA PRO A 17 -11.84 3.84 -15.05
C PRO A 17 -10.97 5.08 -14.92
N SER A 18 -11.12 5.79 -13.81
CA SER A 18 -10.23 6.91 -13.45
C SER A 18 -8.80 6.43 -13.19
N VAL A 19 -7.81 7.35 -13.20
CA VAL A 19 -6.43 7.05 -12.75
C VAL A 19 -6.43 6.47 -11.33
N GLY A 20 -7.33 6.94 -10.46
CA GLY A 20 -7.48 6.38 -9.11
C GLY A 20 -8.04 4.96 -9.06
N SER A 21 -8.67 4.49 -10.13
CA SER A 21 -9.23 3.14 -10.27
C SER A 21 -8.19 2.08 -10.65
N LEU A 22 -6.98 2.48 -11.04
CA LEU A 22 -5.92 1.54 -11.41
C LEU A 22 -5.59 0.59 -10.25
N GLY A 23 -5.69 -0.71 -10.52
CA GLY A 23 -5.46 -1.77 -9.52
C GLY A 23 -6.65 -2.10 -8.63
N HIS A 24 -7.86 -1.63 -8.95
CA HIS A 24 -9.08 -2.05 -8.22
C HIS A 24 -9.25 -3.58 -8.25
N PRO A 25 -9.70 -4.23 -7.16
CA PRO A 25 -10.06 -3.67 -5.84
C PRO A 25 -8.91 -3.63 -4.81
N GLU A 26 -7.77 -4.26 -5.09
CA GLU A 26 -6.72 -4.50 -4.07
C GLU A 26 -5.69 -3.36 -3.95
N PHE A 27 -5.49 -2.60 -5.03
CA PHE A 27 -4.45 -1.57 -5.18
C PHE A 27 -4.99 -0.21 -5.65
N CYS A 28 -6.30 -0.07 -5.84
CA CYS A 28 -6.90 1.22 -6.19
C CYS A 28 -6.75 2.23 -5.06
N ARG A 29 -6.91 3.51 -5.43
CA ARG A 29 -6.98 4.60 -4.46
C ARG A 29 -8.34 4.59 -3.75
N ARG A 30 -8.48 5.47 -2.76
CA ARG A 30 -9.75 5.64 -2.03
C ARG A 30 -10.90 5.95 -3.01
N PRO A 31 -12.14 5.51 -2.71
CA PRO A 31 -13.30 5.82 -3.53
C PRO A 31 -13.52 7.33 -3.63
N CYS A 32 -13.91 7.79 -4.81
CA CYS A 32 -14.22 9.20 -5.08
C CYS A 32 -15.61 9.54 -4.55
N ILE A 33 -15.67 10.35 -3.49
CA ILE A 33 -16.94 10.76 -2.88
C ILE A 33 -17.79 11.63 -3.84
N PHE A 34 -17.14 12.42 -4.70
CA PHE A 34 -17.84 13.25 -5.69
C PHE A 34 -18.41 12.42 -6.84
N PHE A 35 -17.71 11.35 -7.25
CA PHE A 35 -18.21 10.45 -8.28
C PHE A 35 -19.41 9.68 -7.76
N ALA A 36 -19.33 9.16 -6.53
CA ALA A 36 -20.46 8.52 -5.86
C ALA A 36 -21.68 9.46 -5.70
N ALA A 37 -21.46 10.77 -5.65
CA ALA A 37 -22.51 11.79 -5.61
C ALA A 37 -22.94 12.31 -7.00
N GLY A 38 -22.35 11.82 -8.10
CA GLY A 38 -22.64 12.28 -9.46
C GLY A 38 -22.09 13.67 -9.81
N SER A 39 -21.14 14.19 -9.04
CA SER A 39 -20.63 15.57 -9.17
C SER A 39 -19.12 15.65 -9.44
N CYS A 40 -18.48 14.55 -9.86
CA CYS A 40 -17.05 14.54 -10.16
C CYS A 40 -16.76 15.08 -11.57
N ASN A 41 -16.10 16.24 -11.66
CA ASN A 41 -15.72 16.86 -12.94
C ASN A 41 -14.32 16.45 -13.42
N ASN A 42 -13.60 15.58 -12.69
CA ASN A 42 -12.24 15.15 -13.06
C ASN A 42 -12.24 13.92 -13.98
N TYR A 43 -13.37 13.24 -14.16
CA TYR A 43 -13.51 12.09 -15.08
C TYR A 43 -12.34 11.09 -14.98
N ILE A 44 -11.65 10.83 -16.11
CA ILE A 44 -10.53 9.89 -16.22
C ILE A 44 -9.31 10.38 -15.44
N SER A 45 -9.09 11.69 -15.32
CA SER A 45 -7.93 12.25 -14.59
C SER A 45 -8.13 12.28 -13.07
N CYS A 46 -9.29 11.84 -12.57
CA CYS A 46 -9.54 11.77 -11.14
C CYS A 46 -8.53 10.85 -10.44
N GLY A 47 -7.84 11.38 -9.43
CA GLY A 47 -6.91 10.62 -8.60
C GLY A 47 -7.59 9.73 -7.55
N TYR A 48 -8.91 9.58 -7.58
CA TYR A 48 -9.70 8.73 -6.68
C TYR A 48 -10.47 7.69 -7.47
N CYS A 49 -10.67 6.51 -6.91
CA CYS A 49 -11.29 5.41 -7.62
C CYS A 49 -12.78 5.67 -7.88
N HIS A 50 -13.20 5.50 -9.13
CA HIS A 50 -14.60 5.63 -9.58
C HIS A 50 -15.34 4.28 -9.61
N CYS A 51 -14.66 3.16 -9.35
CA CYS A 51 -15.32 1.86 -9.31
C CYS A 51 -16.21 1.73 -8.08
N GLU A 52 -17.24 0.89 -8.17
CA GLU A 52 -18.02 0.50 -7.01
C GLU A 52 -17.12 -0.25 -6.02
N HIS A 53 -17.12 0.16 -4.76
CA HIS A 53 -16.40 -0.57 -3.72
C HIS A 53 -17.41 -1.25 -2.83
N GLU A 54 -17.15 -2.52 -2.56
CA GLU A 54 -17.80 -3.20 -1.45
C GLU A 54 -17.57 -2.41 -0.14
N LYS A 55 -18.46 -2.63 0.83
CA LYS A 55 -18.50 -1.95 2.13
C LYS A 55 -17.11 -1.59 2.67
N ARG A 56 -17.04 -0.43 3.35
CA ARG A 56 -15.84 0.17 3.97
C ARG A 56 -14.73 -0.84 4.24
N VAL A 57 -13.60 -0.63 3.56
CA VAL A 57 -12.34 -1.36 3.78
C VAL A 57 -12.14 -1.59 5.27
N THR A 58 -11.92 -2.85 5.66
CA THR A 58 -11.65 -3.14 7.06
C THR A 58 -10.35 -2.44 7.46
N HIS A 59 -10.42 -1.58 8.46
CA HIS A 59 -9.24 -1.00 9.08
C HIS A 59 -8.83 -1.86 10.27
N LEU A 60 -7.53 -1.94 10.55
CA LEU A 60 -7.07 -2.47 11.83
C LEU A 60 -7.67 -1.61 12.95
N ASP A 61 -8.15 -2.24 14.01
CA ASP A 61 -8.55 -1.50 15.21
C ASP A 61 -7.34 -0.77 15.84
N ARG A 62 -7.63 0.18 16.74
CA ARG A 62 -6.60 1.00 17.38
C ARG A 62 -5.52 0.15 18.06
N ARG A 63 -5.92 -0.90 18.78
CA ARG A 63 -5.02 -1.77 19.54
C ARG A 63 -4.07 -2.55 18.63
N ASN A 64 -4.57 -3.10 17.51
CA ASN A 64 -3.74 -3.82 16.55
C ASN A 64 -2.77 -2.88 15.82
N ARG A 65 -3.17 -1.62 15.55
CA ARG A 65 -2.25 -0.62 15.00
C ARG A 65 -1.14 -0.24 15.97
N GLU A 66 -1.49 0.03 17.23
CA GLU A 66 -0.51 0.33 18.29
C GLU A 66 0.48 -0.82 18.46
N LEU A 67 -0.01 -2.07 18.49
CA LEU A 67 0.84 -3.25 18.58
C LEU A 67 1.75 -3.41 17.35
N LEU A 68 1.24 -3.19 16.13
CA LEU A 68 2.11 -3.16 14.95
C LEU A 68 3.14 -2.03 15.03
N HIS A 69 2.79 -0.85 15.52
CA HIS A 69 3.74 0.26 15.67
C HIS A 69 4.84 -0.06 16.69
N SER A 70 4.53 -0.72 17.79
CA SER A 70 5.49 -1.07 18.84
C SER A 70 6.44 -2.21 18.47
N MET A 71 6.15 -2.98 17.42
CA MET A 71 7.05 -4.04 16.93
C MET A 71 8.30 -3.45 16.26
N ALA A 72 9.44 -4.12 16.44
CA ALA A 72 10.65 -3.79 15.70
C ALA A 72 10.40 -3.94 14.19
N ALA A 73 11.08 -3.12 13.39
CA ALA A 73 11.00 -3.17 11.93
C ALA A 73 11.12 -4.59 11.32
N PRO A 74 12.13 -5.41 11.68
CA PRO A 74 12.26 -6.77 11.14
C PRO A 74 11.07 -7.66 11.53
N ASP A 75 10.60 -7.59 12.78
CA ASP A 75 9.45 -8.38 13.24
C ASP A 75 8.17 -8.03 12.49
N ARG A 76 7.98 -6.74 12.15
CA ARG A 76 6.83 -6.28 11.34
C ARG A 76 6.91 -6.86 9.95
N LEU A 77 8.06 -6.77 9.28
CA LEU A 77 8.22 -7.32 7.94
C LEU A 77 8.05 -8.85 7.92
N GLU A 78 8.63 -9.55 8.89
CA GLU A 78 8.46 -11.01 9.03
C GLU A 78 7.00 -11.42 9.25
N LEU A 79 6.22 -10.59 9.94
CA LEU A 79 4.78 -10.80 10.10
C LEU A 79 4.00 -10.51 8.81
N LEU A 80 4.33 -9.42 8.11
CA LEU A 80 3.55 -8.88 6.99
C LEU A 80 3.83 -9.58 5.66
N LEU A 81 5.10 -9.92 5.37
CA LEU A 81 5.52 -10.52 4.10
C LEU A 81 4.76 -11.79 3.73
N PRO A 82 4.68 -12.84 4.58
CA PRO A 82 3.96 -14.05 4.22
C PRO A 82 2.46 -13.82 4.01
N LEU A 83 1.88 -12.83 4.71
CA LEU A 83 0.48 -12.46 4.52
C LEU A 83 0.26 -11.72 3.19
N LEU A 84 1.19 -10.86 2.81
CA LEU A 84 1.17 -10.16 1.53
C LEU A 84 1.33 -11.16 0.37
N GLU A 85 2.32 -12.06 0.45
CA GLU A 85 2.53 -13.12 -0.54
C GLU A 85 1.30 -14.00 -0.71
N GLN A 86 0.74 -14.52 0.40
CA GLN A 86 -0.47 -15.33 0.36
C GLN A 86 -1.64 -14.60 -0.31
N ARG A 87 -1.78 -13.29 -0.07
CA ARG A 87 -2.86 -12.51 -0.66
C ARG A 87 -2.63 -12.24 -2.14
N LEU A 88 -1.41 -11.90 -2.53
CA LEU A 88 -1.03 -11.75 -3.94
C LEU A 88 -1.26 -13.05 -4.72
N GLU A 89 -0.88 -14.19 -4.14
CA GLU A 89 -1.14 -15.53 -4.67
C GLU A 89 -2.63 -15.75 -4.92
N SER A 90 -3.46 -15.50 -3.89
CA SER A 90 -4.92 -15.70 -3.98
C SER A 90 -5.61 -14.82 -5.03
N LYS A 91 -4.92 -13.79 -5.51
CA LYS A 91 -5.39 -12.84 -6.52
C LYS A 91 -4.73 -13.03 -7.88
N GLY A 92 -3.81 -14.00 -8.04
CA GLY A 92 -3.05 -14.19 -9.28
C GLY A 92 -2.07 -13.05 -9.58
N LEU A 93 -1.65 -12.31 -8.55
CA LEU A 93 -0.77 -11.13 -8.68
C LEU A 93 0.67 -11.40 -8.24
N ARG A 94 1.01 -12.65 -7.89
CA ARG A 94 2.35 -13.00 -7.37
C ARG A 94 3.46 -12.63 -8.36
N GLU A 95 3.31 -13.05 -9.62
CA GLU A 95 4.30 -12.83 -10.67
C GLU A 95 4.51 -11.33 -10.93
N VAL A 96 3.43 -10.57 -11.05
CA VAL A 96 3.49 -9.11 -11.28
C VAL A 96 4.13 -8.37 -10.10
N ALA A 97 3.99 -8.91 -8.88
CA ALA A 97 4.57 -8.35 -7.66
C ALA A 97 5.95 -8.92 -7.30
N GLY A 98 6.58 -9.72 -8.17
CA GLY A 98 7.83 -10.44 -7.86
C GLY A 98 8.97 -9.52 -7.42
N GLU A 99 9.26 -8.46 -8.19
CA GLU A 99 10.33 -7.50 -7.87
C GLU A 99 10.09 -6.76 -6.56
N LEU A 100 8.83 -6.43 -6.27
CA LEU A 100 8.44 -5.78 -5.03
C LEU A 100 8.64 -6.71 -3.82
N LEU A 101 8.21 -7.97 -3.94
CA LEU A 101 8.39 -8.97 -2.89
C LEU A 101 9.87 -9.23 -2.61
N GLN A 102 10.68 -9.36 -3.67
CA GLN A 102 12.13 -9.48 -3.55
C GLN A 102 12.74 -8.28 -2.83
N THR A 103 12.36 -7.05 -3.21
CA THR A 103 12.86 -5.82 -2.56
C THR A 103 12.53 -5.79 -1.06
N LEU A 104 11.33 -6.22 -0.66
CA LEU A 104 10.95 -6.28 0.75
C LEU A 104 11.69 -7.39 1.52
N GLN A 105 11.97 -8.52 0.87
CA GLN A 105 12.76 -9.61 1.45
C GLN A 105 14.22 -9.18 1.65
N GLU A 106 14.83 -8.50 0.68
CA GLU A 106 16.17 -7.89 0.80
C GLU A 106 16.21 -6.93 2.00
N ALA A 107 15.23 -6.03 2.11
CA ALA A 107 15.11 -5.11 3.24
C ALA A 107 14.99 -5.81 4.61
N LEU A 108 14.29 -6.95 4.68
CA LEU A 108 14.23 -7.75 5.90
C LEU A 108 15.61 -8.33 6.28
N GLN A 109 16.40 -8.80 5.31
CA GLN A 109 17.74 -9.33 5.59
C GLN A 109 18.68 -8.24 6.07
N GLU A 110 18.64 -7.06 5.48
CA GLU A 110 19.43 -5.90 5.92
C GLU A 110 19.08 -5.48 7.37
N LEU A 111 17.80 -5.44 7.71
CA LEU A 111 17.34 -5.15 9.07
C LEU A 111 17.81 -6.20 10.09
N ARG A 112 17.85 -7.48 9.70
CA ARG A 112 18.37 -8.54 10.57
C ARG A 112 19.86 -8.38 10.81
N ALA A 113 20.63 -8.16 9.74
CA ALA A 113 22.08 -7.97 9.82
C ALA A 113 22.47 -6.80 10.73
N THR A 114 21.72 -5.70 10.69
CA THR A 114 21.94 -4.54 11.57
C THR A 114 21.53 -4.83 13.02
N SER A 115 20.39 -5.50 13.23
CA SER A 115 19.90 -5.82 14.59
C SER A 115 20.81 -6.80 15.37
N GLU A 116 21.59 -7.63 14.68
CA GLU A 116 22.52 -8.57 15.31
C GLU A 116 23.78 -7.88 15.84
N GLN A 117 24.17 -6.74 15.27
CA GLN A 117 25.38 -6.01 15.67
C GLN A 117 25.19 -5.21 16.96
N ASP A 118 23.98 -4.70 17.20
CA ASP A 118 23.69 -3.77 18.31
C ASP A 118 23.12 -4.44 19.57
N ARG A 119 22.86 -5.75 19.56
CA ARG A 119 22.10 -6.40 20.62
C ARG A 119 22.99 -6.81 21.81
N PRO A 120 22.86 -6.17 23.00
CA PRO A 120 23.56 -6.64 24.19
C PRO A 120 23.03 -8.01 24.60
N GLU A 121 23.92 -8.95 24.89
CA GLU A 121 23.63 -10.37 25.12
C GLU A 121 22.50 -10.63 26.14
N ASP A 122 22.30 -9.74 27.12
CA ASP A 122 21.32 -9.92 28.21
C ASP A 122 19.85 -9.62 27.83
N SER A 123 19.57 -9.03 26.66
CA SER A 123 18.22 -8.55 26.31
C SER A 123 17.43 -9.50 25.38
N LYS A 124 17.78 -10.79 25.33
CA LYS A 124 17.09 -11.79 24.50
C LYS A 124 15.73 -12.24 25.06
N GLU A 125 14.82 -11.33 25.38
CA GLU A 125 13.42 -11.74 25.57
C GLU A 125 12.72 -11.87 24.22
N PRO A 126 12.30 -13.09 23.80
CA PRO A 126 11.56 -13.27 22.57
C PRO A 126 10.18 -12.60 22.70
N ALA A 127 9.78 -11.85 21.66
CA ALA A 127 8.46 -11.22 21.63
C ALA A 127 7.35 -12.26 21.96
N PRO A 128 6.36 -11.90 22.80
CA PRO A 128 5.33 -12.84 23.24
C PRO A 128 4.50 -13.35 22.05
N LYS A 129 4.64 -14.64 21.73
CA LYS A 129 3.99 -15.31 20.59
C LYS A 129 2.47 -15.08 20.53
N SER A 130 1.82 -14.90 21.67
CA SER A 130 0.37 -14.67 21.80
C SER A 130 -0.12 -13.36 21.19
N GLN A 131 0.72 -12.33 21.11
CA GLN A 131 0.34 -11.04 20.54
C GLN A 131 0.32 -11.09 18.99
N SER A 132 1.20 -11.91 18.40
CA SER A 132 1.34 -12.04 16.95
C SER A 132 0.09 -12.63 16.27
N SER A 133 -0.59 -13.59 16.89
CA SER A 133 -1.75 -14.27 16.29
C SER A 133 -2.93 -13.32 16.12
N ARG A 134 -3.18 -12.47 17.12
CA ARG A 134 -4.27 -11.47 17.09
C ARG A 134 -4.07 -10.44 15.97
N VAL A 135 -2.84 -9.92 15.83
CA VAL A 135 -2.49 -8.98 14.76
C VAL A 135 -2.65 -9.65 13.40
N LYS A 136 -2.14 -10.88 13.24
CA LYS A 136 -2.25 -11.65 11.98
C LYS A 136 -3.70 -11.78 11.53
N SER A 137 -4.64 -12.08 12.44
CA SER A 137 -6.07 -12.17 12.10
C SER A 137 -6.66 -10.84 11.63
N GLY A 138 -6.24 -9.71 12.21
CA GLY A 138 -6.65 -8.38 11.76
C GLY A 138 -6.07 -8.03 10.39
N VAL A 139 -4.77 -8.27 10.21
CA VAL A 139 -4.04 -7.95 8.98
C VAL A 139 -4.56 -8.75 7.78
N ARG A 140 -4.92 -10.03 7.96
CA ARG A 140 -5.47 -10.88 6.88
C ARG A 140 -6.73 -10.32 6.20
N LYS A 141 -7.50 -9.50 6.91
CA LYS A 141 -8.73 -8.89 6.38
C LYS A 141 -8.46 -7.64 5.54
N LEU A 142 -7.26 -7.05 5.68
CA LEU A 142 -6.89 -5.84 4.95
C LEU A 142 -6.70 -6.11 3.46
N PRO A 143 -6.96 -5.13 2.59
CA PRO A 143 -6.60 -5.21 1.17
C PRO A 143 -5.08 -5.19 0.98
N CYS A 144 -4.59 -5.69 -0.15
CA CYS A 144 -3.15 -5.77 -0.44
C CYS A 144 -2.44 -4.42 -0.24
N ILE A 145 -3.03 -3.32 -0.73
CA ILE A 145 -2.44 -1.98 -0.58
C ILE A 145 -2.20 -1.57 0.87
N SER A 146 -3.05 -2.02 1.79
CA SER A 146 -2.91 -1.71 3.21
C SER A 146 -1.78 -2.52 3.84
N ILE A 147 -1.72 -3.83 3.58
CA ILE A 147 -0.63 -4.70 4.06
C ILE A 147 0.71 -4.19 3.52
N LEU A 148 0.75 -3.87 2.23
CA LEU A 148 1.92 -3.34 1.56
C LEU A 148 2.35 -1.99 2.13
N GLY A 149 1.41 -1.06 2.38
CA GLY A 149 1.72 0.20 3.01
C GLY A 149 2.34 0.05 4.41
N TRP A 150 1.93 -0.97 5.17
CA TRP A 150 2.60 -1.31 6.44
C TRP A 150 3.99 -1.91 6.23
N ALA A 151 4.16 -2.79 5.25
CA ALA A 151 5.46 -3.40 4.95
C ALA A 151 6.48 -2.35 4.48
N VAL A 152 6.08 -1.46 3.58
CA VAL A 152 6.94 -0.37 3.09
C VAL A 152 7.37 0.56 4.23
N ARG A 153 6.47 0.94 5.14
CA ARG A 153 6.83 1.77 6.32
C ARG A 153 7.74 1.05 7.31
N ALA A 154 7.77 -0.28 7.29
CA ALA A 154 8.68 -1.06 8.11
C ALA A 154 10.07 -1.20 7.46
N SER A 155 10.22 -0.89 6.18
CA SER A 155 11.50 -0.92 5.48
C SER A 155 12.43 0.23 5.93
N PRO A 156 13.75 0.01 6.04
CA PRO A 156 14.73 1.06 6.41
C PRO A 156 14.61 2.32 5.56
N VAL A 157 14.25 2.11 4.30
CA VAL A 157 14.08 3.12 3.25
C VAL A 157 13.11 4.22 3.65
N TYR A 158 12.02 3.86 4.32
CA TYR A 158 11.02 4.83 4.74
C TYR A 158 11.45 5.56 6.02
N LEU A 159 12.15 4.87 6.91
CA LEU A 159 12.55 5.41 8.22
C LEU A 159 13.63 6.49 8.09
N SER A 160 14.52 6.39 7.10
CA SER A 160 15.58 7.39 6.88
C SER A 160 15.09 8.71 6.27
N GLY A 161 13.86 8.74 5.72
CA GLY A 161 13.28 9.90 5.04
C GLY A 161 12.27 10.69 5.86
N LEU A 162 11.87 10.23 7.04
CA LEU A 162 10.98 11.00 7.90
C LEU A 162 11.79 12.15 8.52
N PRO A 163 11.35 13.41 8.37
CA PRO A 163 11.91 14.49 9.19
C PRO A 163 11.72 14.05 10.63
N GLY A 164 12.82 13.95 11.39
CA GLY A 164 12.72 13.61 12.80
C GLY A 164 11.73 14.55 13.45
N ASP A 165 10.68 14.02 14.06
CA ASP A 165 9.80 14.77 14.95
C ASP A 165 10.66 15.18 16.16
N SER A 166 11.49 16.20 15.99
CA SER A 166 12.03 16.97 17.10
C SER A 166 10.84 17.70 17.69
N ALA A 167 10.24 17.08 18.72
CA ALA A 167 9.11 17.62 19.46
C ALA A 167 9.48 18.83 20.34
N ASP A 168 10.72 19.30 20.27
CA ASP A 168 11.23 20.41 21.06
C ASP A 168 12.12 21.25 20.14
N ASP A 169 11.74 22.51 19.88
CA ASP A 169 12.63 23.67 19.67
C ASP A 169 11.82 24.85 19.09
N GLU A 170 11.06 25.52 19.97
CA GLU A 170 10.85 26.96 19.82
C GLU A 170 12.16 27.66 20.25
N ASP A 171 12.62 28.60 19.42
CA ASP A 171 13.71 29.57 19.66
C ASP A 171 15.17 29.08 19.55
N GLY A 172 15.78 29.19 18.36
CA GLY A 172 17.24 29.11 18.27
C GLY A 172 17.83 29.23 16.87
N LEU A 173 18.08 30.45 16.41
CA LEU A 173 18.87 30.73 15.20
C LEU A 173 20.31 30.21 15.36
N GLY A 174 20.72 29.30 14.47
CA GLY A 174 22.11 29.21 14.04
C GLY A 174 22.75 27.82 14.12
N GLY A 175 23.14 27.33 12.95
CA GLY A 175 24.37 26.56 12.82
C GLY A 175 24.23 25.04 12.72
N ASP A 176 24.35 24.61 11.47
CA ASP A 176 25.39 23.68 11.03
C ASP A 176 25.14 22.15 11.05
N GLN A 177 25.47 21.59 9.89
CA GLN A 177 25.79 20.19 9.58
C GLN A 177 24.74 19.11 9.85
N ALA A 178 23.79 19.04 8.92
CA ALA A 178 23.07 17.81 8.61
C ALA A 178 24.05 16.67 8.30
N LEU A 179 24.32 15.83 9.30
CA LEU A 179 24.80 14.46 9.12
C LEU A 179 23.74 13.69 8.34
N LYS A 180 23.81 13.80 7.00
CA LYS A 180 22.99 13.03 6.08
C LYS A 180 23.35 11.57 6.28
N SER A 181 22.44 10.81 6.89
CA SER A 181 22.50 9.35 6.95
C SER A 181 22.84 8.80 5.55
N PRO A 182 23.84 7.91 5.42
CA PRO A 182 24.27 7.37 4.12
C PRO A 182 23.27 6.38 3.48
N PHE A 183 22.09 6.17 4.07
CA PHE A 183 21.08 5.27 3.50
C PHE A 183 20.30 5.94 2.36
N SER A 184 20.47 5.35 1.17
CA SER A 184 20.34 5.96 -0.16
C SER A 184 18.91 6.27 -0.61
N ARG A 185 18.73 7.47 -1.20
CA ARG A 185 17.57 7.88 -2.02
C ARG A 185 17.20 6.86 -3.12
N ALA A 186 18.12 5.99 -3.53
CA ALA A 186 17.89 5.02 -4.59
C ALA A 186 16.86 3.94 -4.21
N THR A 187 16.78 3.54 -2.95
CA THR A 187 15.88 2.45 -2.55
C THR A 187 14.42 2.92 -2.44
N ASP A 188 14.20 4.21 -2.14
CA ASP A 188 12.86 4.83 -2.12
C ASP A 188 12.27 4.91 -3.54
N GLN A 189 13.14 5.23 -4.51
CA GLN A 189 12.79 5.19 -5.91
C GLN A 189 12.47 3.75 -6.37
N ARG A 190 13.25 2.73 -5.96
CA ARG A 190 12.97 1.32 -6.31
C ARG A 190 11.60 0.85 -5.84
N VAL A 191 11.21 1.16 -4.59
CA VAL A 191 9.89 0.77 -4.06
C VAL A 191 8.77 1.51 -4.80
N THR A 192 8.96 2.81 -5.05
CA THR A 192 8.00 3.63 -5.79
C THR A 192 7.84 3.13 -7.23
N ASP A 193 8.95 2.79 -7.89
CA ASP A 193 8.96 2.25 -9.25
C ASP A 193 8.30 0.88 -9.29
N ALA A 194 8.63 -0.02 -8.36
CA ALA A 194 7.99 -1.34 -8.27
C ALA A 194 6.48 -1.23 -8.03
N LEU A 195 6.03 -0.28 -7.20
CA LEU A 195 4.61 0.02 -6.99
C LEU A 195 3.93 0.54 -8.26
N ASN A 196 4.61 1.42 -9.01
CA ASN A 196 4.09 1.97 -10.26
C ASN A 196 4.04 0.89 -11.36
N GLN A 197 5.06 0.04 -11.45
CA GLN A 197 5.10 -1.11 -12.34
C GLN A 197 4.01 -2.12 -12.00
N LEU A 198 3.79 -2.43 -10.72
CA LEU A 198 2.70 -3.29 -10.27
C LEU A 198 1.34 -2.72 -10.71
N ARG A 199 1.12 -1.42 -10.48
CA ARG A 199 -0.11 -0.74 -10.93
C ARG A 199 -0.27 -0.77 -12.46
N ALA A 200 0.81 -0.57 -13.20
CA ALA A 200 0.81 -0.59 -14.66
C ALA A 200 0.53 -2.00 -15.21
N GLY A 201 1.21 -3.02 -14.68
CA GLY A 201 1.03 -4.43 -15.05
C GLY A 201 -0.37 -4.95 -14.70
N MET A 202 -0.98 -4.46 -13.62
CA MET A 202 -2.38 -4.75 -13.32
C MET A 202 -3.33 -4.11 -14.34
N SER A 203 -3.03 -2.91 -14.82
CA SER A 203 -3.85 -2.26 -15.85
C SER A 203 -3.83 -3.06 -17.16
N THR A 204 -2.70 -3.65 -17.54
CA THR A 204 -2.62 -4.48 -18.75
C THR A 204 -3.28 -5.84 -18.56
N ALA A 205 -3.08 -6.48 -17.40
CA ALA A 205 -3.67 -7.78 -17.09
C ALA A 205 -5.22 -7.74 -17.05
N ILE A 206 -5.80 -6.70 -16.45
CA ILE A 206 -7.27 -6.51 -16.40
C ILE A 206 -7.83 -6.31 -17.81
N LEU A 207 -7.14 -5.53 -18.65
CA LEU A 207 -7.59 -5.30 -20.04
C LEU A 207 -7.49 -6.57 -20.90
N THR A 208 -6.57 -7.49 -20.64
CA THR A 208 -6.49 -8.74 -21.41
C THR A 208 -7.48 -9.80 -20.93
N ASP A 209 -7.72 -9.90 -19.62
CA ASP A 209 -8.53 -11.00 -19.05
C ASP A 209 -10.05 -10.68 -19.06
N ASP A 210 -10.44 -9.42 -18.87
CA ASP A 210 -11.85 -9.01 -18.95
C ASP A 210 -12.34 -8.85 -20.40
N VAL A 211 -11.46 -8.46 -21.34
CA VAL A 211 -11.83 -8.44 -22.78
C VAL A 211 -12.06 -9.86 -23.31
N LEU A 212 -11.35 -10.86 -22.79
CA LEU A 212 -11.57 -12.26 -23.13
C LEU A 212 -12.81 -12.87 -22.45
N ARG A 213 -13.19 -12.41 -21.26
CA ARG A 213 -14.40 -12.89 -20.56
C ARG A 213 -15.71 -12.22 -20.97
N ILE A 214 -15.66 -11.01 -21.54
CA ILE A 214 -16.86 -10.31 -22.05
C ILE A 214 -17.19 -10.74 -23.51
N MET A 215 -16.29 -11.47 -24.18
CA MET A 215 -16.45 -11.93 -25.56
C MET A 215 -16.77 -13.44 -25.73
N ILE A 216 -17.13 -14.16 -24.66
CA ILE A 216 -17.63 -15.55 -24.69
C ILE A 216 -18.96 -15.62 -23.94
#